data_AF-C6SN23-F1
#
_entry.id   AF-C6SN23-F1
#
_cell.length_a   1.000
_cell.length_b   1.000
_cell.length_c   1.000
_cell.angle_alpha   90.00
_cell.angle_beta   90.00
_cell.angle_gamma   90.00
#
_symmetry.space_group_name_H-M   'P 1'
#
loop_
_entity.id
_entity.type
_entity.pdbx_description
1 polymer ?
#
loop_
_entity_poly.entity_id
_entity_poly.type
_entity_poly.pdbx_seq_one_letter_code
_entity_poly.pdbx_strand_id
1 'polypeptide(L)'
;MPSETVLPKSKTMLNKIFSWFESRIDPYPEAAPKTPEKGLWRFVWSSMAGVRKWIAALAALTAGIGIMEALIFQFMGKIVEWLGKYAPAELFAEKGWELAAMAAMMVFSVVWAFAASNVRLQTLQGVFPMRLRWNFHRLMLNQSLGFYQDEFAGRVSAKVMQTALALRDAVMTVADMVVYVSVYFITSGVILASLDSWLLLPFIGWIVGFASVMRLLIPKLGQTAAWQADARSLMTGRITDAYSNIATVKLFSHGAREAAYAKQSMEEFMVTVRAQMRLATLLHSCSFIVNTSLTLSTAALGIWLWHNGQVGVGAVATATAMALRVNGLSQYIMWESARLFENIGTVGDGMATLSKPHTILDKPQALPLNVPQGAIKFEHVDFSYEAGKPLLNGFNLTIRPGEKVGLIGRSGAGQIHHRQPAFALLRTAKRHGFDRRAGHKRRHPRIFTRPNRFGHARYLAAAPFRARQHYLRPPRRDRCRNGFRRRTRRSR
;
A
#
# COMPACT_ATOMS: atom_id res chain seq x y z
N MET A 1 -19.55 -17.83 15.46
CA MET A 1 -20.55 -16.75 15.35
C MET A 1 -19.78 -15.46 15.14
N PRO A 2 -19.90 -14.76 14.00
CA PRO A 2 -19.28 -13.45 13.89
C PRO A 2 -20.06 -12.49 14.79
N SER A 3 -19.35 -11.81 15.68
CA SER A 3 -19.88 -10.66 16.41
C SER A 3 -20.29 -9.61 15.39
N GLU A 4 -21.59 -9.53 15.11
CA GLU A 4 -22.18 -8.39 14.43
C GLU A 4 -21.93 -7.15 15.31
N THR A 5 -20.85 -6.43 15.06
CA THR A 5 -20.83 -4.99 15.29
C THR A 5 -21.79 -4.38 14.28
N VAL A 6 -23.09 -4.45 14.59
CA VAL A 6 -24.17 -3.77 13.89
C VAL A 6 -23.88 -2.28 14.04
N LEU A 7 -23.22 -1.69 13.04
CA LEU A 7 -23.30 -0.24 12.84
C LEU A 7 -24.79 0.12 12.79
N PRO A 8 -25.25 1.13 13.54
CA PRO A 8 -26.66 1.47 13.60
C PRO A 8 -27.15 1.76 12.18
N LYS A 9 -28.02 0.89 11.66
CA LYS A 9 -28.70 1.05 10.37
C LYS A 9 -29.69 2.21 10.48
N SER A 10 -29.19 3.44 10.51
CA SER A 10 -30.01 4.60 10.20
C SER A 10 -30.45 4.46 8.73
N LYS A 11 -31.76 4.35 8.49
CA LYS A 11 -32.33 4.19 7.15
C LYS A 11 -32.32 5.53 6.39
N THR A 12 -31.18 6.20 6.29
CA THR A 12 -31.03 7.42 5.50
C THR A 12 -30.79 7.05 4.03
N MET A 13 -31.36 7.82 3.09
CA MET A 13 -31.12 7.65 1.64
C MET A 13 -29.62 7.60 1.30
N LEU A 14 -28.79 8.33 2.05
CA LEU A 14 -27.34 8.31 1.96
C LEU A 14 -26.73 6.91 2.20
N ASN A 15 -27.25 6.15 3.17
CA ASN A 15 -26.75 4.79 3.43
C ASN A 15 -27.08 3.81 2.31
N LYS A 16 -28.20 4.01 1.59
CA LYS A 16 -28.49 3.22 0.37
C LYS A 16 -27.49 3.54 -0.75
N ILE A 17 -27.12 4.82 -0.91
CA ILE A 17 -26.12 5.23 -1.89
C ILE A 17 -24.75 4.65 -1.51
N PHE A 18 -24.33 4.75 -0.25
CA PHE A 18 -23.04 4.21 0.20
C PHE A 18 -22.95 2.69 0.03
N SER A 19 -23.95 1.94 0.51
CA SER A 19 -24.00 0.49 0.33
C SER A 19 -24.03 0.05 -1.14
N TRP A 20 -24.65 0.84 -2.01
CA TRP A 20 -24.61 0.60 -3.46
C TRP A 20 -23.20 0.70 -4.03
N PHE A 21 -22.39 1.67 -3.60
CA PHE A 21 -20.99 1.80 -4.02
C PHE A 21 -20.09 0.74 -3.36
N GLU A 22 -20.29 0.44 -2.09
CA GLU A 22 -19.52 -0.57 -1.34
C GLU A 22 -19.65 -1.99 -1.92
N SER A 23 -20.84 -2.35 -2.44
CA SER A 23 -21.12 -3.69 -2.98
C SER A 23 -20.58 -3.96 -4.39
N ARG A 24 -19.95 -2.98 -5.05
CA ARG A 24 -19.54 -3.10 -6.47
C ARG A 24 -18.25 -3.85 -6.71
N ILE A 25 -17.38 -3.92 -5.72
CA ILE A 25 -16.11 -4.64 -5.83
C ILE A 25 -16.10 -5.70 -4.74
N ASP A 26 -15.96 -6.96 -5.16
CA ASP A 26 -15.74 -8.05 -4.22
C ASP A 26 -14.33 -7.93 -3.59
N PRO A 27 -14.23 -7.76 -2.26
CA PRO A 27 -12.94 -7.76 -1.57
C PRO A 27 -12.25 -9.13 -1.56
N TYR A 28 -12.98 -10.23 -1.80
CA TYR A 28 -12.52 -11.60 -1.59
C TYR A 28 -12.69 -12.50 -2.83
N PRO A 29 -12.03 -12.17 -3.96
CA PRO A 29 -12.17 -12.97 -5.17
C PRO A 29 -11.75 -14.43 -4.96
N GLU A 30 -12.58 -15.36 -5.43
CA GLU A 30 -12.32 -16.80 -5.33
C GLU A 30 -11.25 -17.29 -6.32
N ALA A 31 -11.12 -16.60 -7.46
CA ALA A 31 -10.16 -16.93 -8.52
C ALA A 31 -8.73 -17.11 -7.96
N ALA A 32 -8.01 -18.11 -8.48
CA ALA A 32 -6.64 -18.38 -8.04
C ALA A 32 -5.75 -17.16 -8.34
N PRO A 33 -5.03 -16.63 -7.34
CA PRO A 33 -4.21 -15.46 -7.55
C PRO A 33 -3.04 -15.81 -8.48
N LYS A 34 -2.87 -15.02 -9.55
CA LYS A 34 -1.71 -15.13 -10.43
C LYS A 34 -0.51 -14.47 -9.75
N THR A 35 0.67 -15.06 -9.87
CA THR A 35 1.93 -14.43 -9.44
C THR A 35 2.10 -13.12 -10.20
N PRO A 36 2.24 -11.98 -9.52
CA PRO A 36 2.46 -10.69 -10.17
C PRO A 36 3.69 -10.73 -11.08
N GLU A 37 3.61 -10.04 -12.22
CA GLU A 37 4.71 -9.97 -13.18
C GLU A 37 5.89 -9.17 -12.61
N LYS A 38 7.12 -9.53 -13.02
CA LYS A 38 8.33 -8.80 -12.63
C LYS A 38 8.35 -7.41 -13.27
N GLY A 39 8.71 -6.41 -12.47
CA GLY A 39 8.83 -5.00 -12.87
C GLY A 39 7.69 -4.15 -12.32
N LEU A 40 8.02 -2.97 -11.78
CA LEU A 40 7.10 -2.12 -11.01
C LEU A 40 5.79 -1.84 -11.76
N TRP A 41 5.86 -1.39 -13.02
CA TRP A 41 4.67 -1.07 -13.80
C TRP A 41 3.76 -2.28 -14.05
N ARG A 42 4.36 -3.43 -14.40
CA ARG A 42 3.61 -4.67 -14.64
C ARG A 42 3.01 -5.24 -13.36
N PHE A 43 3.74 -5.12 -12.25
CA PHE A 43 3.25 -5.46 -10.91
C PHE A 43 2.03 -4.62 -10.53
N VAL A 44 2.11 -3.30 -10.70
CA VAL A 44 1.00 -2.38 -10.42
C VAL A 44 -0.19 -2.70 -11.34
N TRP A 45 0.05 -2.86 -12.64
CA TRP A 45 -0.99 -3.15 -13.62
C TRP A 45 -1.73 -4.47 -13.36
N SER A 46 -0.99 -5.54 -13.07
CA SER A 46 -1.56 -6.85 -12.73
C SER A 46 -2.34 -6.80 -11.41
N SER A 47 -1.87 -6.03 -10.43
CA SER A 47 -2.52 -5.86 -9.13
C SER A 47 -3.82 -5.05 -9.19
N MET A 48 -3.98 -4.18 -10.19
CA MET A 48 -5.25 -3.47 -10.44
C MET A 48 -6.35 -4.37 -11.07
N ALA A 49 -6.08 -5.66 -11.33
CA ALA A 49 -7.05 -6.55 -11.95
C ALA A 49 -8.36 -6.66 -11.15
N GLY A 50 -9.48 -6.32 -11.80
CA GLY A 50 -10.82 -6.30 -11.21
C GLY A 50 -11.28 -4.93 -10.70
N VAL A 51 -10.37 -3.97 -10.52
CA VAL A 51 -10.71 -2.59 -10.08
C VAL A 51 -10.46 -1.52 -11.15
N ARG A 52 -9.83 -1.88 -12.28
CA ARG A 52 -9.45 -0.96 -13.37
C ARG A 52 -10.59 -0.05 -13.86
N LYS A 53 -11.81 -0.60 -14.02
CA LYS A 53 -12.97 0.17 -14.50
C LYS A 53 -13.34 1.30 -13.53
N TRP A 54 -13.27 1.05 -12.23
CA TRP A 54 -13.56 2.05 -11.20
C TRP A 54 -12.44 3.08 -11.04
N ILE A 55 -11.18 2.68 -11.25
CA ILE A 55 -10.05 3.62 -11.33
C ILE A 55 -10.20 4.54 -12.55
N ALA A 56 -10.59 3.99 -13.71
CA ALA A 56 -10.87 4.79 -14.90
C ALA A 56 -12.07 5.72 -14.70
N ALA A 57 -13.13 5.26 -14.03
CA ALA A 57 -14.26 6.09 -13.65
C ALA A 57 -13.85 7.23 -12.69
N LEU A 58 -13.01 6.94 -11.69
CA LEU A 58 -12.44 7.95 -10.81
C LEU A 58 -11.65 8.99 -11.60
N ALA A 59 -10.74 8.55 -12.49
CA ALA A 59 -9.97 9.44 -13.36
C ALA A 59 -10.87 10.35 -14.22
N ALA A 60 -11.95 9.81 -14.80
CA ALA A 60 -12.90 10.59 -15.58
C ALA A 60 -13.68 11.62 -14.73
N LEU A 61 -14.09 11.23 -13.53
CA LEU A 61 -14.75 12.15 -12.59
C LEU A 61 -13.79 13.26 -12.13
N THR A 62 -12.53 12.91 -11.83
CA THR A 62 -11.49 13.87 -11.45
C THR A 62 -11.13 14.81 -12.60
N ALA A 63 -11.10 14.33 -13.84
CA ALA A 63 -10.97 15.18 -15.02
C ALA A 63 -12.12 16.20 -15.12
N GLY A 64 -13.36 15.75 -14.89
CA GLY A 64 -14.52 16.65 -14.86
C GLY A 64 -14.40 17.76 -13.81
N ILE A 65 -13.85 17.44 -12.62
CA ILE A 65 -13.57 18.45 -11.58
C ILE A 65 -12.59 19.49 -12.09
N GLY A 66 -11.46 19.06 -12.69
CA GLY A 66 -10.45 19.98 -13.24
C GLY A 66 -11.01 20.90 -14.33
N ILE A 67 -11.87 20.38 -15.22
CA ILE A 67 -12.54 21.19 -16.26
C ILE A 67 -13.46 22.23 -15.63
N MET A 68 -14.38 21.81 -14.74
CA MET A 68 -15.34 22.72 -14.11
C MET A 68 -14.64 23.81 -13.30
N GLU A 69 -13.53 23.48 -12.64
CA GLU A 69 -12.75 24.43 -11.87
C GLU A 69 -12.07 25.48 -12.76
N ALA A 70 -11.50 25.09 -13.90
CA ALA A 70 -10.95 26.04 -14.87
C ALA A 70 -12.05 26.96 -15.45
N LEU A 71 -13.24 26.41 -15.71
CA LEU A 71 -14.40 27.20 -16.17
C LEU A 71 -14.87 28.22 -15.12
N ILE A 72 -14.83 27.89 -13.82
CA ILE A 72 -15.16 28.84 -12.75
C ILE A 72 -14.26 30.07 -12.80
N PHE A 73 -12.96 29.92 -13.08
CA PHE A 73 -12.07 31.07 -13.24
C PHE A 73 -12.38 31.91 -14.48
N GLN A 74 -12.75 31.27 -15.59
CA GLN A 74 -13.20 31.97 -16.79
C GLN A 74 -14.51 32.74 -16.53
N PHE A 75 -15.43 32.16 -15.76
CA PHE A 75 -16.68 32.82 -15.37
C PHE A 75 -16.41 34.06 -14.52
N MET A 76 -15.48 33.96 -13.58
CA MET A 76 -15.05 35.12 -12.79
C MET A 76 -14.56 36.26 -13.68
N GLY A 77 -13.74 35.98 -14.70
CA GLY A 77 -13.30 37.00 -15.65
C GLY A 77 -14.44 37.63 -16.46
N LYS A 78 -15.34 36.81 -17.00
CA LYS A 78 -16.51 37.30 -17.74
C LYS A 78 -17.40 38.20 -16.88
N ILE A 79 -17.62 37.82 -15.62
CA ILE A 79 -18.41 38.63 -14.67
C ILE A 79 -17.72 39.97 -14.43
N VAL A 80 -16.41 39.99 -14.19
CA VAL A 80 -15.63 41.23 -14.01
C VAL A 80 -15.74 42.14 -15.24
N GLU A 81 -15.68 41.57 -16.44
CA GLU A 81 -15.83 42.33 -17.68
C GLU A 81 -17.24 42.90 -17.85
N TRP A 82 -18.28 42.13 -17.56
CA TRP A 82 -19.66 42.58 -17.67
C TRP A 82 -20.00 43.67 -16.66
N LEU A 83 -19.48 43.58 -15.43
CA LEU A 83 -19.65 44.61 -14.41
C LEU A 83 -19.04 45.96 -14.82
N GLY A 84 -18.04 45.96 -15.70
CA GLY A 84 -17.46 47.18 -16.26
C GLY A 84 -18.22 47.76 -17.46
N LYS A 85 -19.11 46.99 -18.10
CA LYS A 85 -19.76 47.35 -19.37
C LYS A 85 -21.26 47.62 -19.26
N TYR A 86 -21.97 46.93 -18.37
CA TYR A 86 -23.43 46.97 -18.28
C TYR A 86 -23.91 47.65 -17.00
N ALA A 87 -25.01 48.40 -17.08
CA ALA A 87 -25.71 48.89 -15.89
C ALA A 87 -26.42 47.71 -15.17
N PRO A 88 -26.67 47.80 -13.84
CA PRO A 88 -27.25 46.69 -13.08
C PRO A 88 -28.57 46.14 -13.66
N ALA A 89 -29.47 47.02 -14.14
CA ALA A 89 -30.75 46.62 -14.70
C ALA A 89 -30.62 45.91 -16.06
N GLU A 90 -29.68 46.35 -16.90
CA GLU A 90 -29.42 45.77 -18.23
C GLU A 90 -28.68 44.43 -18.13
N LEU A 91 -27.78 44.29 -17.15
CA LEU A 91 -27.03 43.06 -16.92
C LEU A 91 -27.95 41.87 -16.63
N PHE A 92 -28.94 42.04 -15.74
CA PHE A 92 -29.88 40.95 -15.43
C PHE A 92 -30.83 40.66 -16.60
N ALA A 93 -31.22 41.69 -17.35
CA ALA A 93 -32.10 41.53 -18.51
C ALA A 93 -31.40 40.80 -19.67
N GLU A 94 -30.16 41.17 -20.00
CA GLU A 94 -29.43 40.58 -21.15
C GLU A 94 -28.63 39.32 -20.80
N LYS A 95 -28.04 39.26 -19.60
CA LYS A 95 -27.11 38.17 -19.18
C LYS A 95 -27.66 37.29 -18.06
N GLY A 96 -28.91 37.48 -17.64
CA GLY A 96 -29.54 36.69 -16.58
C GLY A 96 -29.50 35.17 -16.84
N TRP A 97 -29.70 34.74 -18.09
CA TRP A 97 -29.62 33.32 -18.45
C TRP A 97 -28.19 32.76 -18.33
N GLU A 98 -27.17 33.51 -18.74
CA GLU A 98 -25.77 33.09 -18.59
C GLU A 98 -25.38 33.00 -17.11
N LEU A 99 -25.78 33.96 -16.28
CA LEU A 99 -25.58 33.92 -14.83
C LEU A 99 -26.29 32.73 -14.18
N ALA A 100 -27.52 32.43 -14.60
CA ALA A 100 -28.25 31.25 -14.13
C ALA A 100 -27.56 29.94 -14.54
N ALA A 101 -27.02 29.86 -15.76
CA ALA A 101 -26.23 28.72 -16.21
C ALA A 101 -24.94 28.54 -15.41
N MET A 102 -24.23 29.63 -15.10
CA MET A 102 -23.05 29.61 -14.22
C MET A 102 -23.41 29.09 -12.82
N ALA A 103 -24.49 29.59 -12.23
CA ALA A 103 -24.98 29.14 -10.92
C ALA A 103 -25.40 27.66 -10.93
N ALA A 104 -26.12 27.22 -11.97
CA ALA A 104 -26.49 25.82 -12.15
C ALA A 104 -25.27 24.91 -12.27
N MET A 105 -24.22 25.35 -12.99
CA MET A 105 -22.95 24.61 -13.07
C MET A 105 -22.25 24.51 -11.72
N MET A 106 -22.29 25.56 -10.89
CA MET A 106 -21.73 25.51 -9.53
C MET A 106 -22.47 24.53 -8.64
N VAL A 107 -23.80 24.44 -8.73
CA VAL A 107 -24.58 23.43 -7.99
C VAL A 107 -24.27 22.02 -8.52
N PHE A 108 -24.16 21.88 -9.85
CA PHE A 108 -23.80 20.61 -10.48
C PHE A 108 -22.41 20.12 -10.05
N SER A 109 -21.43 21.02 -9.90
CA SER A 109 -20.07 20.66 -9.47
C SER A 109 -20.05 20.04 -8.07
N VAL A 110 -20.94 20.47 -7.17
CA VAL A 110 -21.11 19.86 -5.83
C VAL A 110 -21.60 18.41 -5.95
N VAL A 111 -22.61 18.16 -6.78
CA VAL A 111 -23.14 16.81 -7.03
C VAL A 111 -22.09 15.92 -7.69
N TRP A 112 -21.34 16.46 -8.64
CA TRP A 112 -20.25 15.77 -9.32
C TRP A 112 -19.10 15.42 -8.37
N ALA A 113 -18.68 16.36 -7.52
CA ALA A 113 -17.67 16.14 -6.49
C ALA A 113 -18.15 15.10 -5.47
N PHE A 114 -19.44 15.10 -5.13
CA PHE A 114 -20.03 14.06 -4.28
C PHE A 114 -19.95 12.68 -4.95
N ALA A 115 -20.28 12.56 -6.24
CA ALA A 115 -20.14 11.31 -6.98
C ALA A 115 -18.68 10.82 -7.03
N ALA A 116 -17.74 11.71 -7.35
CA ALA A 116 -16.30 11.41 -7.33
C ALA A 116 -15.83 10.93 -5.96
N SER A 117 -16.25 11.60 -4.89
CA SER A 117 -15.93 11.24 -3.51
C SER A 117 -16.47 9.86 -3.13
N ASN A 118 -17.68 9.51 -3.57
CA ASN A 118 -18.24 8.17 -3.33
C ASN A 118 -17.45 7.07 -4.04
N VAL A 119 -17.06 7.27 -5.31
CA VAL A 119 -16.21 6.32 -6.03
C VAL A 119 -14.86 6.17 -5.31
N ARG A 120 -14.23 7.28 -4.94
CA ARG A 120 -12.93 7.28 -4.28
C ARG A 120 -12.98 6.61 -2.91
N LEU A 121 -13.87 7.07 -2.03
CA LEU A 121 -13.89 6.69 -0.62
C LEU A 121 -14.66 5.39 -0.36
N GLN A 122 -15.84 5.20 -0.95
CA GLN A 122 -16.68 4.03 -0.67
C GLN A 122 -16.30 2.82 -1.52
N THR A 123 -15.99 3.04 -2.80
CA THR A 123 -15.72 1.92 -3.72
C THR A 123 -14.27 1.47 -3.67
N LEU A 124 -13.31 2.40 -3.66
CA LEU A 124 -11.89 2.07 -3.84
C LEU A 124 -11.08 2.09 -2.53
N GLN A 125 -11.24 3.11 -1.69
CA GLN A 125 -10.35 3.36 -0.54
C GLN A 125 -10.23 2.17 0.42
N GLY A 126 -11.35 1.53 0.78
CA GLY A 126 -11.38 0.38 1.68
C GLY A 126 -11.17 -0.96 0.97
N VAL A 127 -11.91 -1.18 -0.13
CA VAL A 127 -11.96 -2.49 -0.79
C VAL A 127 -10.67 -2.83 -1.53
N PHE A 128 -10.05 -1.85 -2.19
CA PHE A 128 -8.85 -2.10 -3.00
C PHE A 128 -7.67 -2.67 -2.19
N PRO A 129 -7.23 -2.08 -1.06
CA PRO A 129 -6.14 -2.66 -0.28
C PRO A 129 -6.54 -3.98 0.37
N MET A 130 -7.82 -4.18 0.74
CA MET A 130 -8.28 -5.45 1.31
C MET A 130 -8.20 -6.60 0.29
N ARG A 131 -8.61 -6.34 -0.96
CA ARG A 131 -8.50 -7.29 -2.07
C ARG A 131 -7.05 -7.67 -2.36
N LEU A 132 -6.14 -6.71 -2.32
CA LEU A 132 -4.71 -6.97 -2.46
C LEU A 132 -4.17 -7.81 -1.31
N ARG A 133 -4.51 -7.48 -0.06
CA ARG A 133 -4.13 -8.27 1.13
C ARG A 133 -4.61 -9.71 1.02
N TRP A 134 -5.85 -9.91 0.60
CA TRP A 134 -6.42 -11.25 0.39
C TRP A 134 -5.64 -12.06 -0.64
N ASN A 135 -5.37 -11.47 -1.81
CA ASN A 135 -4.63 -12.14 -2.87
C ASN A 135 -3.18 -12.43 -2.49
N PHE A 136 -2.49 -11.45 -1.90
CA PHE A 136 -1.12 -11.63 -1.42
C PHE A 136 -1.04 -12.67 -0.30
N HIS A 137 -1.99 -12.68 0.63
CA HIS A 137 -2.06 -13.70 1.68
C HIS A 137 -2.20 -15.11 1.09
N ARG A 138 -3.13 -15.31 0.14
CA ARG A 138 -3.30 -16.60 -0.55
C ARG A 138 -2.07 -17.00 -1.37
N LEU A 139 -1.37 -16.05 -1.99
CA LEU A 139 -0.10 -16.31 -2.67
C LEU A 139 0.98 -16.80 -1.72
N MET A 140 1.10 -16.17 -0.54
CA MET A 140 2.08 -16.53 0.48
C MET A 140 1.77 -17.90 1.10
N LEU A 141 0.50 -18.23 1.38
CA LEU A 141 0.11 -19.56 1.88
C LEU A 141 0.56 -20.72 0.97
N ASN A 142 0.72 -20.46 -0.33
CA ASN A 142 1.16 -21.46 -1.31
C ASN A 142 2.69 -21.51 -1.48
N GLN A 143 3.47 -20.70 -0.76
CA GLN A 143 4.93 -20.71 -0.83
C GLN A 143 5.55 -21.94 -0.16
N SER A 144 6.80 -22.22 -0.53
CA SER A 144 7.54 -23.36 0.01
C SER A 144 7.96 -23.15 1.46
N LEU A 145 8.21 -24.25 2.18
CA LEU A 145 8.77 -24.18 3.53
C LEU A 145 10.16 -23.50 3.55
N GLY A 146 10.97 -23.71 2.51
CA GLY A 146 12.28 -23.08 2.37
C GLY A 146 12.18 -21.55 2.35
N PHE A 147 11.19 -20.99 1.64
CA PHE A 147 10.94 -19.54 1.67
C PHE A 147 10.71 -19.00 3.08
N TYR A 148 10.00 -19.73 3.94
CA TYR A 148 9.73 -19.34 5.33
C TYR A 148 10.89 -19.64 6.30
N GLN A 149 11.88 -20.42 5.87
CA GLN A 149 13.14 -20.58 6.62
C GLN A 149 14.08 -19.40 6.32
N ASP A 150 14.06 -18.89 5.10
CA ASP A 150 14.87 -17.74 4.67
C ASP A 150 14.25 -16.39 5.08
N GLU A 151 12.91 -16.29 5.12
CA GLU A 151 12.18 -15.06 5.44
C GLU A 151 11.38 -15.20 6.75
N PHE A 152 11.65 -14.31 7.71
CA PHE A 152 10.91 -14.26 8.97
C PHE A 152 9.42 -13.95 8.74
N ALA A 153 8.53 -14.69 9.40
CA ALA A 153 7.07 -14.54 9.27
C ALA A 153 6.58 -13.10 9.54
N GLY A 154 7.19 -12.40 10.51
CA GLY A 154 6.87 -11.00 10.81
C GLY A 154 7.17 -10.06 9.63
N ARG A 155 8.31 -10.27 8.96
CA ARG A 155 8.67 -9.52 7.74
C ARG A 155 7.67 -9.79 6.62
N VAL A 156 7.34 -11.06 6.36
CA VAL A 156 6.35 -11.42 5.32
C VAL A 156 5.00 -10.77 5.59
N SER A 157 4.52 -10.81 6.84
CA SER A 157 3.26 -10.17 7.23
C SER A 157 3.28 -8.66 7.02
N ALA A 158 4.39 -8.00 7.40
CA ALA A 158 4.56 -6.56 7.17
C ALA A 158 4.53 -6.22 5.68
N LYS A 159 5.24 -6.96 4.83
CA LYS A 159 5.24 -6.77 3.37
C LYS A 159 3.83 -6.90 2.79
N VAL A 160 3.09 -7.96 3.14
CA VAL A 160 1.69 -8.13 2.66
C VAL A 160 0.82 -6.94 3.06
N MET A 161 0.94 -6.46 4.30
CA MET A 161 0.06 -5.43 4.84
C MET A 161 0.39 -4.03 4.30
N GLN A 162 1.67 -3.68 4.26
CA GLN A 162 2.18 -2.37 3.84
C GLN A 162 2.14 -2.22 2.32
N THR A 163 2.56 -3.23 1.55
CA THR A 163 2.58 -3.16 0.08
C THR A 163 1.19 -3.00 -0.49
N ALA A 164 0.17 -3.62 0.11
CA ALA A 164 -1.22 -3.44 -0.34
C ALA A 164 -1.72 -2.00 -0.15
N LEU A 165 -1.32 -1.34 0.95
CA LEU A 165 -1.70 0.04 1.23
C LEU A 165 -0.93 1.01 0.33
N ALA A 166 0.40 0.87 0.26
CA ALA A 166 1.25 1.68 -0.61
C ALA A 166 0.85 1.56 -2.08
N LEU A 167 0.47 0.37 -2.54
CA LEU A 167 0.02 0.16 -3.91
C LEU A 167 -1.31 0.87 -4.19
N ARG A 168 -2.26 0.82 -3.24
CA ARG A 168 -3.50 1.59 -3.35
C ARG A 168 -3.19 3.08 -3.42
N ASP A 169 -2.39 3.59 -2.50
CA ASP A 169 -2.09 5.02 -2.45
C ASP A 169 -1.38 5.47 -3.73
N ALA A 170 -0.36 4.75 -4.21
CA ALA A 170 0.32 5.08 -5.46
C ALA A 170 -0.63 5.14 -6.68
N VAL A 171 -1.54 4.16 -6.81
CA VAL A 171 -2.51 4.12 -7.92
C VAL A 171 -3.54 5.25 -7.81
N MET A 172 -4.07 5.50 -6.61
CA MET A 172 -5.06 6.55 -6.37
C MET A 172 -4.45 7.94 -6.58
N THR A 173 -3.23 8.16 -6.08
CA THR A 173 -2.46 9.39 -6.32
C THR A 173 -2.27 9.66 -7.81
N VAL A 174 -1.90 8.65 -8.60
CA VAL A 174 -1.76 8.84 -10.06
C VAL A 174 -3.11 9.12 -10.72
N ALA A 175 -4.16 8.40 -10.33
CA ALA A 175 -5.50 8.58 -10.89
C ALA A 175 -6.13 9.94 -10.53
N ASP A 176 -5.82 10.49 -9.35
CA ASP A 176 -6.33 11.77 -8.89
C ASP A 176 -5.40 12.92 -9.29
N MET A 177 -4.18 12.96 -8.77
CA MET A 177 -3.25 14.09 -8.94
C MET A 177 -2.85 14.29 -10.39
N VAL A 178 -2.34 13.24 -11.07
CA VAL A 178 -1.80 13.41 -12.43
C VAL A 178 -2.91 13.80 -13.39
N VAL A 179 -4.06 13.14 -13.31
CA VAL A 179 -5.22 13.45 -14.16
C VAL A 179 -5.76 14.84 -13.89
N TYR A 180 -5.99 15.21 -12.63
CA TYR A 180 -6.47 16.55 -12.27
C TYR A 180 -5.53 17.64 -12.78
N VAL A 181 -4.22 17.51 -12.50
CA VAL A 181 -3.21 18.50 -12.90
C VAL A 181 -3.12 18.61 -14.41
N SER A 182 -3.01 17.48 -15.13
CA SER A 182 -2.94 17.50 -16.60
C SER A 182 -4.18 18.16 -17.21
N VAL A 183 -5.37 17.78 -16.76
CA VAL A 183 -6.62 18.35 -17.29
C VAL A 183 -6.74 19.83 -16.98
N TYR A 184 -6.46 20.24 -15.73
CA TYR A 184 -6.51 21.65 -15.33
C TYR A 184 -5.55 22.52 -16.16
N PHE A 185 -4.31 22.07 -16.39
CA PHE A 185 -3.35 22.83 -17.20
C PHE A 185 -3.75 22.86 -18.68
N ILE A 186 -4.29 21.76 -19.23
CA ILE A 186 -4.79 21.73 -20.61
C ILE A 186 -5.97 22.69 -20.77
N THR A 187 -6.97 22.63 -19.89
CA THR A 187 -8.16 23.50 -19.97
C THR A 187 -7.82 24.96 -19.72
N SER A 188 -6.99 25.25 -18.71
CA SER A 188 -6.52 26.61 -18.45
C SER A 188 -5.69 27.14 -19.62
N GLY A 189 -4.84 26.29 -20.22
CA GLY A 189 -4.09 26.64 -21.42
C GLY A 189 -4.99 26.98 -22.61
N VAL A 190 -6.03 26.20 -22.87
CA VAL A 190 -7.02 26.49 -23.92
C VAL A 190 -7.75 27.80 -23.64
N ILE A 191 -8.18 28.04 -22.40
CA ILE A 191 -8.85 29.29 -22.01
C ILE A 191 -7.93 30.49 -22.19
N LEU A 192 -6.68 30.41 -21.71
CA LEU A 192 -5.71 31.50 -21.87
C LEU A 192 -5.38 31.77 -23.35
N ALA A 193 -5.17 30.71 -24.15
CA ALA A 193 -4.94 30.84 -25.58
C ALA A 193 -6.10 31.52 -26.32
N SER A 194 -7.34 31.29 -25.87
CA SER A 194 -8.53 31.94 -26.43
C SER A 194 -8.64 33.42 -26.09
N LEU A 195 -7.96 33.87 -25.02
CA LEU A 195 -7.89 35.27 -24.62
C LEU A 195 -6.73 35.97 -25.34
N ASP A 196 -5.51 35.50 -25.11
CA ASP A 196 -4.30 35.92 -25.83
C ASP A 196 -3.18 34.89 -25.61
N SER A 197 -2.48 34.52 -26.69
CA SER A 197 -1.41 33.49 -26.62
C SER A 197 -0.20 33.91 -25.79
N TRP A 198 0.06 35.21 -25.59
CA TRP A 198 1.14 35.71 -24.74
C TRP A 198 0.93 35.36 -23.26
N LEU A 199 -0.32 35.22 -22.81
CA LEU A 199 -0.64 34.82 -21.44
C LEU A 199 -0.20 33.38 -21.10
N LEU A 200 0.14 32.56 -22.11
CA LEU A 200 0.69 31.22 -21.89
C LEU A 200 2.16 31.23 -21.47
N LEU A 201 2.93 32.24 -21.85
CA LEU A 201 4.38 32.27 -21.62
C LEU A 201 4.75 32.16 -20.13
N PRO A 202 4.12 32.93 -19.20
CA PRO A 202 4.34 32.76 -17.77
C PRO A 202 4.07 31.33 -17.27
N PHE A 203 2.99 30.70 -17.75
CA PHE A 203 2.61 29.35 -17.35
C PHE A 203 3.59 28.29 -17.87
N ILE A 204 4.05 28.41 -19.12
CA ILE A 204 5.08 27.52 -19.67
C ILE A 204 6.39 27.67 -18.90
N GLY A 205 6.82 28.91 -18.62
CA GLY A 205 7.99 29.20 -17.79
C GLY A 205 7.87 28.59 -16.39
N TRP A 206 6.69 28.67 -15.79
CA TRP A 206 6.39 28.03 -14.51
C TRP A 206 6.47 26.50 -14.59
N ILE A 207 5.90 25.86 -15.62
CA ILE A 207 5.95 24.40 -15.80
C ILE A 207 7.41 23.94 -15.85
N VAL A 208 8.25 24.62 -16.62
CA VAL A 208 9.68 24.30 -16.75
C VAL A 208 10.41 24.52 -15.43
N GLY A 209 10.20 25.66 -14.77
CA GLY A 209 10.83 25.98 -13.48
C GLY A 209 10.43 25.00 -12.38
N PHE A 210 9.13 24.74 -12.25
CA PHE A 210 8.59 23.84 -11.24
C PHE A 210 9.00 22.38 -11.50
N ALA A 211 8.95 21.90 -12.75
CA ALA A 211 9.42 20.56 -13.11
C ALA A 211 10.92 20.39 -12.83
N SER A 212 11.73 21.44 -13.04
CA SER A 212 13.16 21.43 -12.72
C SER A 212 13.41 21.31 -11.22
N VAL A 213 12.71 22.11 -10.40
CA VAL A 213 12.76 22.01 -8.93
C VAL A 213 12.35 20.61 -8.47
N MET A 214 11.23 20.09 -8.98
CA MET A 214 10.73 18.76 -8.65
C MET A 214 11.75 17.66 -8.99
N ARG A 215 12.30 17.68 -10.22
CA ARG A 215 13.24 16.67 -10.71
C ARG A 215 14.57 16.66 -9.94
N LEU A 216 15.03 17.81 -9.46
CA LEU A 216 16.32 17.94 -8.77
C LEU A 216 16.22 17.69 -7.26
N LEU A 217 15.16 18.17 -6.60
CA LEU A 217 15.06 18.19 -5.14
C LEU A 217 14.26 17.02 -4.57
N ILE A 218 13.18 16.56 -5.21
CA ILE A 218 12.37 15.42 -4.70
C ILE A 218 13.18 14.13 -4.55
N PRO A 219 14.00 13.69 -5.53
CA PRO A 219 14.76 12.44 -5.35
C PRO A 219 15.78 12.54 -4.21
N LYS A 220 16.35 13.73 -3.97
CA LYS A 220 17.24 13.98 -2.82
C LYS A 220 16.47 13.96 -1.50
N LEU A 221 15.26 14.51 -1.48
CA LEU A 221 14.37 14.45 -0.31
C LEU A 221 13.97 13.00 -0.01
N GLY A 222 13.67 12.20 -1.04
CA GLY A 222 13.38 10.77 -0.90
C GLY A 222 14.56 9.98 -0.30
N GLN A 223 15.80 10.24 -0.74
CA GLN A 223 16.99 9.60 -0.17
C GLN A 223 17.21 9.98 1.30
N THR A 224 17.09 11.26 1.65
CA THR A 224 17.24 11.72 3.04
C THR A 224 16.10 11.22 3.94
N ALA A 225 14.89 11.06 3.41
CA ALA A 225 13.78 10.42 4.11
C ALA A 225 14.06 8.94 4.40
N ALA A 226 14.68 8.21 3.46
CA ALA A 226 15.09 6.83 3.68
C ALA A 226 16.13 6.71 4.81
N TRP A 227 17.18 7.56 4.80
CA TRP A 227 18.16 7.58 5.89
C TRP A 227 17.54 7.94 7.24
N GLN A 228 16.58 8.88 7.24
CA GLN A 228 15.83 9.24 8.44
C GLN A 228 14.98 8.06 8.96
N ALA A 229 14.36 7.29 8.07
CA ALA A 229 13.60 6.10 8.42
C ALA A 229 14.50 5.00 9.02
N ASP A 230 15.68 4.78 8.47
CA ASP A 230 16.68 3.84 9.01
C ASP A 230 17.14 4.25 10.41
N ALA A 231 17.51 5.53 10.59
CA ALA A 231 17.89 6.06 11.89
C ALA A 231 16.75 5.99 12.92
N ARG A 232 15.50 6.22 12.49
CA ARG A 232 14.30 6.04 13.32
C ARG A 232 14.15 4.59 13.76
N SER A 233 14.33 3.63 12.84
CA SER A 233 14.25 2.21 13.16
C SER A 233 15.30 1.80 14.19
N LEU A 234 16.53 2.30 14.06
CA LEU A 234 17.61 2.05 15.03
C LEU A 234 17.26 2.63 16.42
N MET A 235 16.80 3.88 16.47
CA MET A 235 16.37 4.55 17.70
C MET A 235 15.22 3.78 18.38
N THR A 236 14.18 3.42 17.63
CA THR A 236 13.06 2.62 18.16
C THR A 236 13.52 1.24 18.60
N GLY A 237 14.45 0.60 17.88
CA GLY A 237 15.06 -0.67 18.26
C GLY A 237 15.73 -0.61 19.62
N ARG A 238 16.65 0.34 19.85
CA ARG A 238 17.34 0.50 21.14
C ARG A 238 16.37 0.72 22.30
N ILE A 239 15.32 1.52 22.10
CA ILE A 239 14.28 1.74 23.13
C ILE A 239 13.50 0.46 23.41
N THR A 240 13.10 -0.26 22.36
CA THR A 240 12.33 -1.51 22.48
C THR A 240 13.13 -2.60 23.18
N ASP A 241 14.43 -2.71 22.91
CA ASP A 241 15.33 -3.68 23.53
C ASP A 241 15.49 -3.41 25.04
N ALA A 242 15.64 -2.14 25.42
CA ALA A 242 15.73 -1.74 26.83
C ALA A 242 14.45 -2.09 27.62
N TYR A 243 13.27 -1.88 27.02
CA TYR A 243 12.01 -2.22 27.68
C TYR A 243 11.72 -3.73 27.69
N SER A 244 12.09 -4.44 26.62
CA SER A 244 11.95 -5.91 26.57
C SER A 244 12.82 -6.60 27.62
N ASN A 245 13.98 -6.00 27.96
CA ASN A 245 14.93 -6.50 28.94
C ASN A 245 14.97 -5.65 30.24
N ILE A 246 13.85 -5.01 30.59
CA ILE A 246 13.80 -4.08 31.73
C ILE A 246 14.21 -4.70 33.07
N ALA A 247 13.98 -6.01 33.24
CA ALA A 247 14.38 -6.74 34.43
C ALA A 247 15.90 -6.70 34.64
N THR A 248 16.68 -6.92 33.57
CA THR A 248 18.15 -6.86 33.60
C THR A 248 18.62 -5.45 33.93
N VAL A 249 18.04 -4.43 33.30
CA VAL A 249 18.40 -3.02 33.56
C VAL A 249 18.16 -2.64 35.03
N LYS A 250 17.05 -3.11 35.63
CA LYS A 250 16.71 -2.86 37.04
C LYS A 250 17.59 -3.63 38.02
N LEU A 251 17.99 -4.86 37.69
CA LEU A 251 18.86 -5.68 38.54
C LEU A 251 20.26 -5.10 38.69
N PHE A 252 20.76 -4.41 37.65
CA PHE A 252 22.12 -3.87 37.65
C PHE A 252 22.20 -2.35 37.81
N SER A 253 21.11 -1.64 38.15
CA SER A 253 21.08 -0.20 38.42
C SER A 253 21.64 0.70 37.30
N HIS A 254 21.55 0.28 36.03
CA HIS A 254 22.18 0.95 34.88
C HIS A 254 21.33 2.07 34.24
N GLY A 255 20.36 2.66 34.96
CA GLY A 255 19.40 3.59 34.37
C GLY A 255 20.03 4.80 33.66
N ALA A 256 21.07 5.40 34.24
CA ALA A 256 21.77 6.52 33.61
C ALA A 256 22.57 6.12 32.37
N ARG A 257 23.16 4.91 32.36
CA ARG A 257 23.92 4.38 31.22
C ARG A 257 22.99 4.03 30.05
N GLU A 258 21.85 3.42 30.34
CA GLU A 258 20.80 3.16 29.35
C GLU A 258 20.23 4.45 28.77
N ALA A 259 19.99 5.47 29.62
CA ALA A 259 19.54 6.78 29.16
C ALA A 259 20.56 7.45 28.22
N ALA A 260 21.86 7.38 28.54
CA ALA A 260 22.92 7.89 27.67
C ALA A 260 23.00 7.13 26.33
N TYR A 261 22.87 5.80 26.36
CA TYR A 261 22.87 4.96 25.16
C TYR A 261 21.67 5.24 24.24
N ALA A 262 20.49 5.46 24.83
CA ALA A 262 19.30 5.89 24.10
C ALA A 262 19.47 7.31 23.54
N LYS A 263 19.99 8.25 24.34
CA LYS A 263 20.25 9.64 23.91
C LYS A 263 21.15 9.70 22.67
N GLN A 264 22.21 8.89 22.62
CA GLN A 264 23.08 8.82 21.44
C GLN A 264 22.30 8.49 20.16
N SER A 265 21.36 7.54 20.20
CA SER A 265 20.53 7.23 19.02
C SER A 265 19.56 8.35 18.64
N MET A 266 19.08 9.12 19.63
CA MET A 266 18.25 10.28 19.38
C MET A 266 19.06 11.42 18.73
N GLU A 267 20.33 11.59 19.11
CA GLU A 267 21.25 12.55 18.49
C GLU A 267 21.58 12.17 17.04
N GLU A 268 21.89 10.88 16.79
CA GLU A 268 22.08 10.33 15.44
C GLU A 268 20.84 10.55 14.55
N PHE A 269 19.65 10.29 15.10
CA PHE A 269 18.38 10.58 14.41
C PHE A 269 18.23 12.07 14.08
N MET A 270 18.54 12.98 15.01
CA MET A 270 18.43 14.42 14.78
C MET A 270 19.34 14.95 13.66
N VAL A 271 20.48 14.33 13.40
CA VAL A 271 21.34 14.67 12.23
C VAL A 271 20.58 14.44 10.92
N THR A 272 19.92 13.29 10.79
CA THR A 272 19.11 12.97 9.59
C THR A 272 17.91 13.89 9.43
N VAL A 273 17.22 14.22 10.54
CA VAL A 273 16.11 15.18 10.55
C VAL A 273 16.56 16.55 10.06
N ARG A 274 17.69 17.07 10.57
CA ARG A 274 18.21 18.38 10.16
C ARG A 274 18.57 18.40 8.67
N ALA A 275 19.16 17.34 8.13
CA ALA A 275 19.48 17.23 6.71
C ALA A 275 18.21 17.25 5.84
N GLN A 276 17.19 16.48 6.21
CA GLN A 276 15.91 16.44 5.50
C GLN A 276 15.17 17.78 5.59
N MET A 277 15.11 18.41 6.77
CA MET A 277 14.45 19.71 6.96
C MET A 277 15.14 20.82 6.16
N ARG A 278 16.47 20.82 6.04
CA ARG A 278 17.18 21.77 5.15
C ARG A 278 16.77 21.63 3.69
N LEU A 279 16.64 20.40 3.19
CA LEU A 279 16.17 20.14 1.83
C LEU A 279 14.68 20.49 1.65
N ALA A 280 13.84 20.20 2.64
CA ALA A 280 12.43 20.57 2.63
C ALA A 280 12.25 22.09 2.60
N THR A 281 13.04 22.84 3.39
CA THR A 281 13.05 24.31 3.35
C THR A 281 13.49 24.82 1.99
N LEU A 282 14.58 24.28 1.42
CA LEU A 282 15.03 24.66 0.07
C LEU A 282 13.95 24.41 -0.98
N LEU A 283 13.31 23.24 -0.94
CA LEU A 283 12.21 22.87 -1.86
C LEU A 283 11.04 23.83 -1.73
N HIS A 284 10.64 24.15 -0.51
CA HIS A 284 9.55 25.08 -0.25
C HIS A 284 9.89 26.50 -0.73
N SER A 285 11.09 27.02 -0.42
CA SER A 285 11.55 28.34 -0.84
C SER A 285 11.65 28.46 -2.37
N CYS A 286 12.26 27.48 -3.06
CA CYS A 286 12.36 27.49 -4.52
C CYS A 286 10.97 27.43 -5.17
N SER A 287 10.08 26.57 -4.67
CA SER A 287 8.70 26.48 -5.18
C SER A 287 7.95 27.79 -4.97
N PHE A 288 8.09 28.42 -3.79
CA PHE A 288 7.48 29.71 -3.48
C PHE A 288 7.95 30.82 -4.41
N ILE A 289 9.27 30.88 -4.71
CA ILE A 289 9.83 31.82 -5.68
C ILE A 289 9.22 31.59 -7.08
N VAL A 290 9.17 30.35 -7.55
CA VAL A 290 8.62 30.01 -8.88
C VAL A 290 7.13 30.37 -8.97
N ASN A 291 6.33 30.07 -7.94
CA ASN A 291 4.91 30.41 -7.92
C ASN A 291 4.64 31.93 -7.84
N THR A 292 5.44 32.63 -7.03
CA THR A 292 5.32 34.10 -6.90
C THR A 292 5.73 34.76 -8.21
N SER A 293 6.78 34.25 -8.87
CA SER A 293 7.21 34.71 -10.20
C SER A 293 6.12 34.50 -11.25
N LEU A 294 5.42 33.36 -11.26
CA LEU A 294 4.26 33.14 -12.13
C LEU A 294 3.17 34.19 -11.89
N THR A 295 2.81 34.42 -10.63
CA THR A 295 1.74 35.35 -10.27
C THR A 295 2.10 36.77 -10.68
N LEU A 296 3.32 37.21 -10.37
CA LEU A 296 3.83 38.54 -10.71
C LEU A 296 3.93 38.73 -12.23
N SER A 297 4.52 37.79 -12.95
CA SER A 297 4.69 37.88 -14.41
C SER A 297 3.35 37.83 -15.15
N THR A 298 2.40 37.00 -14.70
CA THR A 298 1.05 36.95 -15.28
C THR A 298 0.29 38.25 -15.04
N ALA A 299 0.35 38.81 -13.82
CA ALA A 299 -0.29 40.09 -13.52
C ALA A 299 0.33 41.24 -14.33
N ALA A 300 1.67 41.33 -14.38
CA ALA A 300 2.38 42.37 -15.12
C ALA A 300 2.09 42.29 -16.63
N LEU A 301 2.17 41.09 -17.21
CA LEU A 301 1.90 40.87 -18.63
C LEU A 301 0.41 41.10 -18.97
N GLY A 302 -0.50 40.68 -18.09
CA GLY A 302 -1.93 40.96 -18.24
C GLY A 302 -2.25 42.46 -18.23
N ILE A 303 -1.67 43.22 -17.29
CA ILE A 303 -1.83 44.68 -17.24
C ILE A 303 -1.24 45.34 -18.49
N TRP A 304 -0.08 44.87 -18.97
CA TRP A 304 0.55 45.39 -20.19
C TRP A 304 -0.31 45.13 -21.44
N LEU A 305 -0.84 43.92 -21.61
CA LEU A 305 -1.75 43.58 -22.71
C LEU A 305 -3.04 44.41 -22.66
N TRP A 306 -3.57 44.63 -21.45
CA TRP A 306 -4.76 45.47 -21.24
C TRP A 306 -4.48 46.93 -21.59
N HIS A 307 -3.32 47.46 -21.17
CA HIS A 307 -2.90 48.81 -21.50
C HIS A 307 -2.78 49.04 -23.01
N ASN A 308 -2.32 48.02 -23.75
CA ASN A 308 -2.24 48.04 -25.21
C ASN A 308 -3.58 47.76 -25.92
N GLY A 309 -4.67 47.57 -25.17
CA GLY A 309 -6.00 47.28 -25.72
C GLY A 309 -6.15 45.89 -26.34
N GLN A 310 -5.20 44.98 -26.12
CA GLN A 310 -5.23 43.62 -26.69
C GLN A 310 -6.17 42.69 -25.91
N VAL A 311 -6.36 42.93 -24.61
CA VAL A 311 -7.24 42.13 -23.75
C VAL A 311 -8.09 43.01 -22.85
N GLY A 312 -9.29 42.53 -22.50
CA GLY A 312 -10.18 43.19 -21.55
C GLY A 312 -9.79 42.96 -20.08
N VAL A 313 -10.40 43.72 -19.17
CA VAL A 313 -10.17 43.60 -17.71
C VAL A 313 -10.49 42.19 -17.19
N GLY A 314 -11.49 41.52 -17.79
CA GLY A 314 -11.87 40.15 -17.45
C GLY A 314 -10.80 39.10 -17.77
N ALA A 315 -10.01 39.31 -18.83
CA ALA A 315 -8.91 38.42 -19.20
C ALA A 315 -7.78 38.50 -18.15
N VAL A 316 -7.44 39.70 -17.71
CA VAL A 316 -6.43 39.93 -16.65
C VAL A 316 -6.87 39.28 -15.33
N ALA A 317 -8.15 39.43 -14.97
CA ALA A 317 -8.73 38.80 -13.78
C ALA A 317 -8.68 37.25 -13.88
N THR A 318 -9.07 36.68 -15.02
CA THR A 318 -9.02 35.23 -15.26
C THR A 318 -7.60 34.69 -15.12
N ALA A 319 -6.65 35.29 -15.84
CA ALA A 319 -5.26 34.83 -15.87
C ALA A 319 -4.60 34.93 -14.49
N THR A 320 -4.83 36.04 -13.78
CA THR A 320 -4.29 36.24 -12.42
C THR A 320 -4.88 35.25 -11.42
N ALA A 321 -6.19 34.97 -11.49
CA ALA A 321 -6.79 33.98 -10.59
C ALA A 321 -6.35 32.54 -10.89
N MET A 322 -6.17 32.19 -12.16
CA MET A 322 -5.58 30.90 -12.54
C MET A 322 -4.14 30.78 -12.02
N ALA A 323 -3.34 31.85 -12.10
CA ALA A 323 -1.98 31.87 -11.54
C ALA A 323 -1.98 31.73 -10.00
N LEU A 324 -2.89 32.44 -9.31
CA LEU A 324 -3.08 32.27 -7.86
C LEU A 324 -3.49 30.84 -7.50
N ARG A 325 -4.37 30.22 -8.29
CA ARG A 325 -4.78 28.83 -8.05
C ARG A 325 -3.63 27.84 -8.18
N VAL A 326 -2.71 28.07 -9.13
CA VAL A 326 -1.51 27.26 -9.30
C VAL A 326 -0.64 27.27 -8.04
N ASN A 327 -0.61 28.35 -7.24
CA ASN A 327 0.12 28.37 -5.96
C ASN A 327 -0.35 27.26 -5.02
N GLY A 328 -1.67 27.15 -4.79
CA GLY A 328 -2.24 26.10 -3.95
C GLY A 328 -2.07 24.70 -4.55
N LEU A 329 -2.19 24.60 -5.88
CA LEU A 329 -2.00 23.34 -6.59
C LEU A 329 -0.55 22.84 -6.50
N SER A 330 0.43 23.73 -6.57
CA SER A 330 1.85 23.39 -6.47
C SER A 330 2.20 22.77 -5.11
N GLN A 331 1.65 23.31 -4.02
CA GLN A 331 1.84 22.76 -2.68
C GLN A 331 1.22 21.38 -2.56
N TYR A 332 0.00 21.21 -3.10
CA TYR A 332 -0.65 19.91 -3.18
C TYR A 332 0.19 18.90 -3.97
N ILE A 333 0.67 19.25 -5.16
CA ILE A 333 1.53 18.41 -6.00
C ILE A 333 2.81 18.02 -5.24
N MET A 334 3.41 18.94 -4.49
CA MET A 334 4.63 18.68 -3.73
C MET A 334 4.44 17.58 -2.68
N TRP A 335 3.42 17.70 -1.84
CA TRP A 335 3.12 16.71 -0.80
C TRP A 335 2.74 15.35 -1.39
N GLU A 336 1.92 15.38 -2.44
CA GLU A 336 1.38 14.18 -3.05
C GLU A 336 2.46 13.43 -3.87
N SER A 337 3.38 14.16 -4.52
CA SER A 337 4.55 13.58 -5.18
C SER A 337 5.49 12.90 -4.17
N ALA A 338 5.77 13.55 -3.02
CA ALA A 338 6.61 12.93 -1.99
C ALA A 338 6.02 11.61 -1.49
N ARG A 339 4.71 11.58 -1.21
CA ARG A 339 3.98 10.36 -0.84
C ARG A 339 4.01 9.32 -1.95
N LEU A 340 3.86 9.72 -3.21
CA LEU A 340 3.93 8.81 -4.35
C LEU A 340 5.29 8.10 -4.43
N PHE A 341 6.40 8.82 -4.28
CA PHE A 341 7.74 8.22 -4.29
C PHE A 341 7.98 7.27 -3.11
N GLU A 342 7.53 7.63 -1.90
CA GLU A 342 7.60 6.75 -0.73
C GLU A 342 6.80 5.45 -0.95
N ASN A 343 5.59 5.58 -1.48
CA ASN A 343 4.74 4.44 -1.81
C ASN A 343 5.35 3.55 -2.90
N ILE A 344 5.94 4.15 -3.94
CA ILE A 344 6.68 3.41 -4.98
C ILE A 344 7.84 2.62 -4.38
N GLY A 345 8.61 3.22 -3.45
CA GLY A 345 9.67 2.53 -2.73
C GLY A 345 9.16 1.31 -1.95
N THR A 346 8.08 1.49 -1.18
CA THR A 346 7.43 0.41 -0.41
C THR A 346 6.86 -0.70 -1.31
N VAL A 347 6.32 -0.33 -2.48
CA VAL A 347 5.84 -1.31 -3.47
C VAL A 347 7.00 -2.08 -4.08
N GLY A 348 8.11 -1.42 -4.43
CA GLY A 348 9.30 -2.07 -4.98
C GLY A 348 9.90 -3.09 -4.02
N ASP A 349 10.00 -2.72 -2.75
CA ASP A 349 10.47 -3.56 -1.66
C ASP A 349 9.53 -4.76 -1.40
N GLY A 350 8.22 -4.53 -1.40
CA GLY A 350 7.20 -5.57 -1.35
C GLY A 350 7.25 -6.55 -2.52
N MET A 351 7.39 -6.03 -3.73
CA MET A 351 7.42 -6.78 -4.99
C MET A 351 8.52 -7.83 -5.00
N ALA A 352 9.71 -7.52 -4.44
CA ALA A 352 10.83 -8.45 -4.36
C ALA A 352 10.48 -9.74 -3.57
N THR A 353 9.56 -9.64 -2.61
CA THR A 353 9.08 -10.79 -1.81
C THR A 353 7.84 -11.42 -2.45
N LEU A 354 6.86 -10.60 -2.82
CA LEU A 354 5.54 -11.06 -3.28
C LEU A 354 5.55 -11.67 -4.69
N SER A 355 6.56 -11.34 -5.50
CA SER A 355 6.70 -11.84 -6.88
C SER A 355 7.63 -13.06 -6.99
N LYS A 356 8.07 -13.64 -5.86
CA LYS A 356 8.86 -14.88 -5.88
C LYS A 356 7.98 -16.02 -6.43
N PRO A 357 8.40 -16.69 -7.53
CA PRO A 357 7.60 -17.75 -8.13
C PRO A 357 7.49 -18.92 -7.15
N HIS A 358 6.34 -19.58 -7.13
CA HIS A 358 6.18 -20.82 -6.39
C HIS A 358 7.20 -21.83 -6.90
N THR A 359 8.09 -22.27 -6.02
CA THR A 359 9.10 -23.30 -6.34
C THR A 359 8.49 -24.70 -6.40
N ILE A 360 7.22 -24.80 -5.99
CA ILE A 360 6.48 -26.04 -5.77
C ILE A 360 5.21 -26.00 -6.65
N LEU A 361 5.25 -26.55 -7.87
CA LEU A 361 4.17 -26.40 -8.87
C LEU A 361 3.73 -27.74 -9.45
N ASP A 362 2.52 -28.24 -9.16
CA ASP A 362 2.04 -29.53 -9.66
C ASP A 362 2.25 -29.71 -11.17
N LYS A 363 2.55 -30.95 -11.61
CA LYS A 363 2.55 -31.26 -13.05
C LYS A 363 1.17 -30.95 -13.64
N PRO A 364 1.09 -30.41 -14.87
CA PRO A 364 -0.19 -30.31 -15.57
C PRO A 364 -0.81 -31.72 -15.63
N GLN A 365 -2.06 -31.87 -15.17
CA GLN A 365 -2.80 -33.14 -15.04
C GLN A 365 -2.44 -34.06 -13.86
N ALA A 366 -1.86 -33.53 -12.77
CA ALA A 366 -1.63 -34.33 -11.57
C ALA A 366 -2.94 -34.92 -10.99
N LEU A 367 -3.06 -36.25 -11.01
CA LEU A 367 -4.21 -36.96 -10.45
C LEU A 367 -4.29 -36.80 -8.91
N PRO A 368 -5.51 -36.79 -8.34
CA PRO A 368 -5.70 -36.89 -6.90
C PRO A 368 -5.06 -38.19 -6.40
N LEU A 369 -4.31 -38.10 -5.30
CA LEU A 369 -3.56 -39.23 -4.79
C LEU A 369 -4.53 -40.21 -4.10
N ASN A 370 -4.72 -41.38 -4.69
CA ASN A 370 -5.42 -42.50 -4.06
C ASN A 370 -4.37 -43.50 -3.54
N VAL A 371 -4.30 -43.69 -2.21
CA VAL A 371 -3.35 -44.61 -1.57
C VAL A 371 -4.12 -45.66 -0.76
N PRO A 372 -4.44 -46.82 -1.35
CA PRO A 372 -5.16 -47.88 -0.63
C PRO A 372 -4.29 -48.58 0.42
N GLN A 373 -2.96 -48.62 0.24
CA GLN A 373 -2.01 -49.19 1.20
C GLN A 373 -0.88 -48.20 1.51
N GLY A 374 -0.68 -47.88 2.79
CA GLY A 374 0.28 -46.86 3.26
C GLY A 374 1.75 -47.28 3.27
N ALA A 375 2.22 -48.04 2.27
CA ALA A 375 3.62 -48.40 2.14
C ALA A 375 4.46 -47.16 1.75
N ILE A 376 5.62 -46.97 2.37
CA ILE A 376 6.52 -45.84 2.13
C ILE A 376 7.89 -46.39 1.75
N LYS A 377 8.35 -46.07 0.53
CA LYS A 377 9.66 -46.51 0.03
C LYS A 377 10.54 -45.31 -0.31
N PHE A 378 11.72 -45.28 0.29
CA PHE A 378 12.82 -44.38 -0.01
C PHE A 378 13.86 -45.16 -0.82
N GLU A 379 14.11 -44.74 -2.06
CA GLU A 379 15.14 -45.30 -2.91
C GLU A 379 16.14 -44.22 -3.29
N HIS A 380 17.40 -44.40 -2.90
CA HIS A 380 18.53 -43.52 -3.23
C HIS A 380 18.24 -42.03 -3.03
N VAL A 381 17.76 -41.67 -1.84
CA VAL A 381 17.40 -40.28 -1.56
C VAL A 381 18.62 -39.49 -1.10
N ASP A 382 18.96 -38.48 -1.89
CA ASP A 382 19.92 -37.43 -1.54
C ASP A 382 19.18 -36.16 -1.11
N PHE A 383 19.61 -35.52 -0.02
CA PHE A 383 18.98 -34.30 0.49
C PHE A 383 20.00 -33.32 1.09
N SER A 384 19.85 -32.04 0.77
CA SER A 384 20.69 -30.94 1.26
C SER A 384 19.84 -29.68 1.47
N TYR A 385 20.07 -28.94 2.55
CA TYR A 385 19.46 -27.61 2.76
C TYR A 385 20.23 -26.50 2.01
N GLU A 386 21.55 -26.54 2.08
CA GLU A 386 22.45 -25.63 1.38
C GLU A 386 23.17 -26.37 0.26
N ALA A 387 23.42 -25.69 -0.86
CA ALA A 387 24.25 -26.24 -1.93
C ALA A 387 25.65 -26.55 -1.37
N GLY A 388 26.12 -27.79 -1.55
CA GLY A 388 27.45 -28.23 -1.12
C GLY A 388 27.54 -28.89 0.27
N LYS A 389 26.46 -28.92 1.05
CA LYS A 389 26.41 -29.65 2.34
C LYS A 389 25.31 -30.72 2.32
N PRO A 390 25.62 -31.94 1.86
CA PRO A 390 24.63 -33.02 1.86
C PRO A 390 24.31 -33.47 3.30
N LEU A 391 23.02 -33.50 3.63
CA LEU A 391 22.51 -34.03 4.91
C LEU A 391 22.17 -35.52 4.80
N LEU A 392 21.66 -35.96 3.65
CA LEU A 392 21.45 -37.37 3.31
C LEU A 392 22.12 -37.67 1.98
N ASN A 393 22.83 -38.79 1.92
CA ASN A 393 23.44 -39.33 0.70
C ASN A 393 23.04 -40.80 0.57
N GLY A 394 22.38 -41.16 -0.53
CA GLY A 394 22.02 -42.55 -0.85
C GLY A 394 21.08 -43.21 0.15
N PHE A 395 20.17 -42.46 0.78
CA PHE A 395 19.29 -43.01 1.82
C PHE A 395 18.24 -43.97 1.24
N ASN A 396 18.20 -45.20 1.76
CA ASN A 396 17.26 -46.25 1.38
C ASN A 396 16.52 -46.76 2.62
N LEU A 397 15.19 -46.77 2.59
CA LEU A 397 14.35 -47.25 3.69
C LEU A 397 12.98 -47.68 3.15
N THR A 398 12.51 -48.86 3.54
CA THR A 398 11.16 -49.34 3.19
C THR A 398 10.37 -49.54 4.47
N ILE A 399 9.20 -48.90 4.56
CA ILE A 399 8.27 -49.02 5.69
C ILE A 399 7.00 -49.69 5.16
N ARG A 400 6.65 -50.84 5.73
CA ARG A 400 5.48 -51.62 5.35
C ARG A 400 4.20 -51.00 5.94
N PRO A 401 3.01 -51.25 5.34
CA PRO A 401 1.76 -50.79 5.91
C PRO A 401 1.58 -51.26 7.36
N GLY A 402 1.31 -50.33 8.28
CA GLY A 402 1.10 -50.61 9.71
C GLY A 402 2.36 -50.66 10.58
N GLU A 403 3.55 -50.55 9.99
CA GLU A 403 4.83 -50.58 10.71
C GLU A 403 5.06 -49.27 11.50
N LYS A 404 5.52 -49.40 12.76
CA LYS A 404 5.86 -48.26 13.63
C LYS A 404 7.37 -48.12 13.73
N VAL A 405 7.92 -47.04 13.18
CA VAL A 405 9.37 -46.80 13.14
C VAL A 405 9.73 -45.60 14.04
N GLY A 406 10.70 -45.79 14.93
CA GLY A 406 11.26 -44.73 15.79
C GLY A 406 12.58 -44.18 15.24
N LEU A 407 12.71 -42.86 15.11
CA LEU A 407 13.93 -42.19 14.65
C LEU A 407 14.70 -41.62 15.86
N ILE A 408 15.90 -42.15 16.12
CA ILE A 408 16.77 -41.75 17.24
C ILE A 408 18.10 -41.21 16.69
N GLY A 409 18.63 -40.11 17.26
CA GLY A 409 19.91 -39.49 16.86
C GLY A 409 20.43 -38.52 17.92
N ARG A 410 21.71 -38.10 17.85
CA ARG A 410 22.31 -37.16 18.82
C ARG A 410 21.76 -35.74 18.60
N SER A 411 21.58 -34.96 19.67
CA SER A 411 21.16 -33.55 19.56
C SER A 411 22.25 -32.76 18.83
N GLY A 412 21.95 -32.24 17.64
CA GLY A 412 22.92 -31.65 16.71
C GLY A 412 23.28 -32.53 15.50
N ALA A 413 23.15 -33.85 15.58
CA ALA A 413 23.26 -34.79 14.44
C ALA A 413 21.95 -34.84 13.61
N GLY A 414 21.28 -33.69 13.53
CA GLY A 414 20.06 -33.57 12.77
C GLY A 414 18.80 -34.08 13.46
N GLN A 415 18.73 -34.51 14.72
CA GLN A 415 17.45 -35.06 15.27
C GLN A 415 16.29 -34.04 15.32
N ILE A 416 16.56 -32.78 15.69
CA ILE A 416 15.58 -31.67 15.62
C ILE A 416 15.41 -31.21 14.16
N HIS A 417 16.51 -31.28 13.41
CA HIS A 417 16.59 -30.96 12.00
C HIS A 417 16.07 -32.08 11.08
N HIS A 418 15.68 -33.27 11.59
CA HIS A 418 15.27 -34.51 10.90
C HIS A 418 13.76 -34.69 10.92
N ARG A 419 13.03 -33.97 11.77
CA ARG A 419 11.57 -33.91 11.65
C ARG A 419 11.18 -33.26 10.32
N GLN A 420 11.87 -32.20 9.88
CA GLN A 420 11.60 -31.57 8.58
C GLN A 420 12.04 -32.40 7.35
N PRO A 421 13.19 -33.11 7.34
CA PRO A 421 13.60 -34.10 6.36
C PRO A 421 12.69 -35.29 6.36
N ALA A 422 12.21 -35.84 7.48
CA ALA A 422 11.18 -36.87 7.49
C ALA A 422 9.88 -36.35 6.85
N PHE A 423 9.55 -35.07 7.03
CA PHE A 423 8.45 -34.37 6.34
C PHE A 423 8.71 -34.17 4.83
N ALA A 424 9.94 -33.87 4.41
CA ALA A 424 10.35 -33.71 3.01
C ALA A 424 10.46 -35.06 2.30
N LEU A 425 10.94 -36.08 3.01
CA LEU A 425 11.01 -37.49 2.69
C LEU A 425 9.59 -38.07 2.56
N LEU A 426 8.70 -37.90 3.53
CA LEU A 426 7.29 -38.34 3.39
C LEU A 426 6.57 -37.60 2.24
N ARG A 427 6.97 -36.35 1.93
CA ARG A 427 6.51 -35.63 0.72
C ARG A 427 7.08 -36.17 -0.59
N THR A 428 8.25 -36.80 -0.61
CA THR A 428 8.84 -37.46 -1.78
C THR A 428 8.43 -38.93 -1.91
N ALA A 429 8.26 -39.66 -0.81
CA ALA A 429 7.82 -41.05 -0.82
C ALA A 429 6.37 -41.23 -1.29
N LYS A 430 5.49 -40.24 -1.05
CA LYS A 430 4.15 -40.19 -1.66
C LYS A 430 4.14 -39.91 -3.17
N ARG A 431 5.31 -39.84 -3.84
CA ARG A 431 5.44 -39.49 -5.27
C ARG A 431 5.86 -40.62 -6.20
N HIS A 432 6.32 -41.75 -5.69
CA HIS A 432 6.76 -42.85 -6.53
C HIS A 432 5.78 -44.02 -6.44
N GLY A 433 4.64 -43.86 -7.10
CA GLY A 433 4.21 -44.90 -8.03
C GLY A 433 4.85 -44.56 -9.37
N PHE A 434 6.08 -44.99 -9.60
CA PHE A 434 6.72 -44.80 -10.90
C PHE A 434 7.24 -46.14 -11.40
N ASP A 435 6.48 -46.67 -12.35
CA ASP A 435 6.84 -47.75 -13.25
C ASP A 435 8.07 -47.35 -14.08
N ARG A 436 8.99 -48.29 -14.27
CA ARG A 436 10.26 -48.09 -14.97
C ARG A 436 10.01 -48.08 -16.47
N ARG A 437 10.34 -46.97 -17.14
CA ARG A 437 11.00 -47.02 -18.46
C ARG A 437 11.66 -45.68 -18.83
N ALA A 438 12.86 -45.81 -19.40
CA ALA A 438 13.73 -44.80 -20.02
C ALA A 438 14.50 -43.85 -19.09
N GLY A 439 15.83 -44.00 -19.13
CA GLY A 439 16.79 -43.15 -18.44
C GLY A 439 16.95 -41.77 -19.07
N HIS A 440 17.13 -40.76 -18.23
CA HIS A 440 18.01 -39.65 -18.52
C HIS A 440 18.41 -38.92 -17.23
N LYS A 441 19.69 -38.55 -17.20
CA LYS A 441 20.44 -37.87 -16.13
C LYS A 441 19.80 -36.54 -15.68
N ARG A 442 19.96 -36.29 -14.36
CA ARG A 442 20.01 -34.99 -13.65
C ARG A 442 18.85 -34.02 -13.92
N ARG A 443 17.93 -33.89 -12.96
CA ARG A 443 17.18 -32.64 -12.70
C ARG A 443 16.55 -32.66 -11.29
N HIS A 444 16.77 -31.57 -10.56
CA HIS A 444 16.28 -31.29 -9.20
C HIS A 444 14.80 -31.65 -8.98
N PRO A 445 14.42 -32.25 -7.82
CA PRO A 445 13.04 -32.58 -7.54
C PRO A 445 12.24 -31.32 -7.14
N ARG A 446 11.44 -30.81 -8.09
CA ARG A 446 10.45 -29.74 -7.84
C ARG A 446 9.31 -30.29 -6.97
N ILE A 447 8.98 -29.60 -5.89
CA ILE A 447 7.98 -30.05 -4.91
C ILE A 447 6.56 -29.70 -5.46
N PHE A 448 5.46 -30.31 -5.01
CA PHE A 448 4.11 -30.25 -5.60
C PHE A 448 3.08 -30.23 -4.44
N THR A 449 2.02 -29.40 -4.49
CA THR A 449 1.00 -29.29 -3.41
C THR A 449 -0.41 -28.95 -3.90
N ARG A 450 -1.32 -29.95 -3.83
CA ARG A 450 -2.76 -29.77 -3.54
C ARG A 450 -3.10 -30.28 -2.12
N PRO A 451 -4.14 -29.73 -1.44
CA PRO A 451 -4.53 -30.12 -0.08
C PRO A 451 -4.85 -31.61 0.11
N ASN A 452 -5.43 -32.28 -0.90
CA ASN A 452 -5.90 -33.67 -0.79
C ASN A 452 -4.80 -34.70 -0.52
N ARG A 453 -3.51 -34.40 -0.76
CA ARG A 453 -2.43 -35.36 -0.49
C ARG A 453 -2.04 -35.43 1.00
N PHE A 454 -2.33 -34.38 1.78
CA PHE A 454 -1.95 -34.30 3.19
C PHE A 454 -3.02 -34.83 4.15
N GLY A 455 -4.30 -34.90 3.74
CA GLY A 455 -5.40 -35.36 4.60
C GLY A 455 -5.24 -36.79 5.14
N HIS A 456 -4.51 -37.66 4.43
CA HIS A 456 -4.27 -39.05 4.83
C HIS A 456 -3.11 -39.26 5.82
N ALA A 457 -2.40 -38.21 6.23
CA ALA A 457 -1.27 -38.32 7.16
C ALA A 457 -1.42 -37.29 8.30
N ARG A 458 -1.44 -37.76 9.55
CA ARG A 458 -1.46 -36.89 10.74
C ARG A 458 -0.04 -36.65 11.22
N TYR A 459 0.30 -35.40 11.50
CA TYR A 459 1.62 -35.00 11.95
C TYR A 459 1.54 -34.27 13.29
N LEU A 460 2.47 -34.59 14.20
CA LEU A 460 2.64 -33.92 15.49
C LEU A 460 4.02 -33.24 15.53
N ALA A 461 4.03 -31.91 15.49
CA ALA A 461 5.25 -31.11 15.61
C ALA A 461 5.64 -30.93 17.09
N ALA A 462 6.95 -30.76 17.36
CA ALA A 462 7.48 -30.54 18.71
C ALA A 462 7.02 -29.20 19.33
N ALA A 463 6.78 -28.20 18.47
CA ALA A 463 6.13 -26.94 18.82
C ALA A 463 4.71 -26.95 18.22
N PRO A 464 3.70 -27.46 18.94
CA PRO A 464 2.34 -27.49 18.44
C PRO A 464 1.81 -26.07 18.30
N PHE A 465 1.30 -25.73 17.12
CA PHE A 465 0.56 -24.49 16.90
C PHE A 465 -0.76 -24.59 17.67
N ARG A 466 -0.80 -24.11 18.93
CA ARG A 466 -2.07 -23.90 19.63
C ARG A 466 -2.76 -22.70 18.98
N ALA A 467 -3.70 -22.96 18.08
CA ALA A 467 -4.72 -21.98 17.76
C ALA A 467 -5.49 -21.70 19.07
N ARG A 468 -5.11 -20.63 19.78
CA ARG A 468 -5.87 -20.12 20.92
C ARG A 468 -7.20 -19.61 20.38
N GLN A 469 -8.20 -20.48 20.29
CA GLN A 469 -9.60 -20.05 20.37
C GLN A 469 -9.84 -19.61 21.82
N HIS A 470 -9.40 -18.41 22.18
CA HIS A 470 -9.96 -17.71 23.34
C HIS A 470 -11.37 -17.24 22.95
N TYR A 471 -12.33 -18.15 23.00
CA TYR A 471 -13.70 -17.75 23.27
C TYR A 471 -13.76 -17.35 24.74
N LEU A 472 -13.84 -16.03 24.98
CA LEU A 472 -14.30 -15.46 26.24
C LEU A 472 -15.70 -16.02 26.53
N ARG A 473 -15.79 -17.12 27.28
CA ARG A 473 -16.99 -17.42 28.04
C ARG A 473 -17.01 -16.45 29.23
N PRO A 474 -18.07 -15.64 29.44
CA PRO A 474 -18.18 -14.85 30.65
C PRO A 474 -18.24 -15.82 31.85
N PRO A 475 -17.58 -15.50 32.97
CA PRO A 475 -17.58 -16.37 34.13
C PRO A 475 -19.01 -16.51 34.67
N ARG A 476 -19.47 -17.76 34.79
CA ARG A 476 -20.65 -18.08 35.59
C ARG A 476 -20.42 -17.53 37.00
N ARG A 477 -21.33 -16.67 37.47
CA ARG A 477 -21.47 -16.27 38.87
C ARG A 477 -21.88 -17.50 39.67
N ASP A 478 -20.94 -18.31 40.10
CA ASP A 478 -21.17 -19.25 41.19
C ASP A 478 -20.91 -18.53 42.52
N ARG A 479 -22.00 -18.38 43.28
CA ARG A 479 -22.02 -17.90 44.65
C ARG A 479 -21.21 -18.85 45.53
N CYS A 480 -20.03 -18.42 45.96
CA CYS A 480 -19.42 -18.93 47.19
C CYS A 480 -19.38 -17.81 48.22
N ARG A 481 -20.45 -17.76 49.03
CA ARG A 481 -20.44 -17.22 50.40
C ARG A 481 -19.45 -18.07 51.21
N ASN A 482 -18.43 -17.45 51.82
CA ASN A 482 -18.15 -17.55 53.27
C ASN A 482 -16.76 -16.99 53.63
N GLY A 483 -16.79 -15.88 54.36
CA GLY A 483 -16.02 -15.66 55.59
C GLY A 483 -14.50 -15.53 55.49
N PHE A 484 -14.00 -14.30 55.29
CA PHE A 484 -12.67 -13.92 55.78
C PHE A 484 -12.80 -12.82 56.85
N ARG A 485 -12.65 -13.24 58.11
CA ARG A 485 -12.54 -12.36 59.29
C ARG A 485 -11.16 -11.69 59.28
N ARG A 486 -11.16 -10.36 59.42
CA ARG A 486 -10.00 -9.54 59.79
C ARG A 486 -9.41 -10.02 61.13
N ARG A 487 -8.10 -10.20 61.19
CA ARG A 487 -7.34 -10.09 62.44
C ARG A 487 -6.13 -9.19 62.22
N THR A 488 -6.26 -7.98 62.73
CA THR A 488 -5.18 -7.07 63.09
C THR A 488 -4.38 -7.65 64.25
N ARG A 489 -3.05 -7.58 64.19
CA ARG A 489 -2.19 -7.52 65.40
C ARG A 489 -0.86 -6.86 65.06
N ARG A 490 -0.68 -5.64 65.60
CA ARG A 490 0.60 -4.95 65.82
C ARG A 490 0.65 -4.69 67.32
N SER A 491 1.65 -5.23 68.02
CA SER A 491 2.31 -4.68 69.22
C SER A 491 3.16 -5.75 69.91
N ARG A 492 4.48 -5.74 69.68
CA ARG A 492 5.51 -5.32 70.64
C ARG A 492 6.83 -5.26 69.89
#